data_AF-A0A0F9LTV5-F1
#
_entry.id   AF-A0A0F9LTV5-F1
#
_cell.length_a   1.000
_cell.length_b   1.000
_cell.length_c   1.000
_cell.angle_alpha   90.00
_cell.angle_beta   90.00
_cell.angle_gamma   90.00
#
_symmetry.space_group_name_H-M   'P 1'
#
loop_
_entity.id
_entity.type
_entity.pdbx_description
1 polymer ?
#
loop_
_entity_poly.entity_id
_entity_poly.type
_entity_poly.pdbx_seq_one_letter_code
_entity_poly.pdbx_strand_id
1 'polypeptide(L)'
;MNLILKKSQLYYLALVIVAIIIPIIHYPRIYGVDAFGLIWMSNALRNGVLFSENTWLIHPASYFGYYPFSHVPIGIPIFLALLISLLNIFSFGITEAILAFNILLIIIIYKSSRNLGNRLFEEEWSRFVFVAAILL
;
A
#
# COMPACT_ATOMS: atom_id res chain seq x y z
N MET A 1 -4.18 -28.59 -19.48
CA MET A 1 -3.51 -28.69 -18.17
C MET A 1 -4.57 -28.39 -17.11
N ASN A 2 -5.12 -29.41 -16.44
CA ASN A 2 -6.13 -29.22 -15.40
C ASN A 2 -5.45 -28.83 -14.09
N LEU A 3 -5.66 -27.60 -13.63
CA LEU A 3 -5.26 -27.14 -12.30
C LEU A 3 -6.18 -27.80 -11.27
N ILE A 4 -5.78 -28.96 -10.74
CA ILE A 4 -6.44 -29.56 -9.59
C ILE A 4 -5.99 -28.77 -8.35
N LEU A 5 -6.72 -27.70 -8.04
CA LEU A 5 -6.53 -26.92 -6.81
C LEU A 5 -6.95 -27.78 -5.61
N LYS A 6 -6.08 -27.93 -4.61
CA LYS A 6 -6.47 -28.54 -3.33
C LYS A 6 -7.50 -27.63 -2.66
N LYS A 7 -8.53 -28.20 -2.01
CA LYS A 7 -9.59 -27.44 -1.31
C LYS A 7 -9.03 -26.33 -0.39
N SER A 8 -7.90 -26.56 0.28
CA SER A 8 -7.29 -25.53 1.13
C SER A 8 -6.79 -24.30 0.36
N GLN A 9 -6.24 -24.47 -0.84
CA GLN A 9 -5.77 -23.37 -1.68
C GLN A 9 -6.92 -22.48 -2.16
N LEU A 10 -8.10 -23.06 -2.39
CA LEU A 10 -9.31 -22.31 -2.73
C LEU A 10 -9.73 -21.37 -1.59
N TYR A 11 -9.62 -21.80 -0.32
CA TYR A 11 -9.93 -20.92 0.82
C TYR A 11 -8.99 -19.73 0.93
N TYR A 12 -7.68 -19.93 0.74
CA TYR A 12 -6.72 -18.83 0.73
C TYR A 12 -6.92 -17.89 -0.46
N LEU A 13 -7.25 -18.43 -1.64
CA LEU A 13 -7.58 -17.61 -2.80
C LEU A 13 -8.82 -16.76 -2.54
N ALA A 14 -9.89 -17.37 -2.01
CA ALA A 14 -11.10 -16.65 -1.64
C ALA A 14 -10.81 -15.55 -0.61
N LEU A 15 -9.99 -15.83 0.40
CA LEU A 15 -9.56 -14.86 1.41
C LEU A 15 -8.86 -13.64 0.78
N VAL A 16 -7.90 -13.87 -0.12
CA VAL A 16 -7.18 -12.79 -0.83
C VAL A 16 -8.14 -11.98 -1.69
N ILE A 17 -9.05 -12.64 -2.40
CA ILE A 17 -10.06 -11.96 -3.22
C ILE A 17 -10.95 -11.07 -2.35
N VAL A 18 -11.45 -11.58 -1.22
CA VAL A 18 -12.27 -10.79 -0.28
C VAL A 18 -11.49 -9.58 0.24
N ALA A 19 -10.23 -9.77 0.65
CA ALA A 19 -9.38 -8.69 1.14
C ALA A 19 -9.12 -7.61 0.07
N ILE A 20 -9.12 -7.97 -1.23
CA ILE A 20 -9.01 -7.02 -2.34
C ILE A 20 -10.35 -6.33 -2.66
N ILE A 21 -11.46 -7.06 -2.58
CA ILE A 21 -12.79 -6.52 -2.91
C ILE A 21 -13.21 -5.45 -1.89
N ILE A 22 -12.94 -5.65 -0.60
CA ILE A 22 -13.28 -4.70 0.46
C ILE A 22 -12.78 -3.28 0.14
N PRO A 23 -11.47 -3.04 -0.11
CA PRO A 23 -10.99 -1.71 -0.44
C PRO A 23 -11.50 -1.18 -1.78
N ILE A 24 -11.77 -2.04 -2.78
CA ILE A 24 -12.37 -1.61 -4.06
C ILE A 24 -13.78 -1.04 -3.85
N ILE A 25 -14.61 -1.71 -3.04
CA ILE A 25 -16.00 -1.28 -2.78
C ILE A 25 -16.03 0.04 -2.00
N HIS A 26 -15.09 0.24 -1.07
CA HIS A 26 -15.07 1.42 -0.21
C HIS A 26 -14.32 2.60 -0.84
N TYR A 27 -14.05 2.56 -2.14
CA TYR A 27 -13.25 3.53 -2.86
C TYR A 27 -14.10 4.32 -3.87
N PRO A 28 -13.89 5.65 -4.03
CA PRO A 28 -12.98 6.51 -3.27
C PRO A 28 -13.62 7.05 -1.98
N ARG A 29 -12.85 7.11 -0.87
CA ARG A 29 -13.26 7.82 0.35
C ARG A 29 -12.82 9.28 0.30
N ILE A 30 -13.59 10.11 1.00
CA ILE A 30 -13.15 11.45 1.40
C ILE A 30 -11.92 11.28 2.27
N TYR A 31 -10.79 11.80 1.79
CA TYR A 31 -9.55 11.86 2.55
C TYR A 31 -9.72 12.86 3.69
N GLY A 32 -9.43 12.46 4.93
CA GLY A 32 -9.40 13.39 6.06
C GLY A 32 -8.37 14.51 5.85
N VAL A 33 -8.43 15.57 6.65
CA VAL A 33 -7.54 16.74 6.55
C VAL A 33 -6.05 16.33 6.57
N ASP A 34 -5.71 15.30 7.33
CA ASP A 34 -4.34 14.76 7.39
C ASP A 34 -3.87 14.17 6.05
N ALA A 35 -4.78 13.53 5.32
CA ALA A 35 -4.49 12.95 4.02
C ALA A 35 -4.45 14.03 2.91
N PHE A 36 -5.15 15.15 3.08
CA PHE A 36 -5.06 16.30 2.16
C PHE A 36 -3.62 16.82 2.07
N GLY A 37 -2.94 17.00 3.20
CA GLY A 37 -1.54 17.47 3.22
C GLY A 37 -0.60 16.53 2.44
N LEU A 38 -0.74 15.22 2.65
CA LEU A 38 0.05 14.21 1.94
C LEU A 38 -0.24 14.19 0.42
N ILE A 39 -1.51 14.30 0.03
CA ILE A 39 -1.93 14.36 -1.37
C ILE A 39 -1.41 15.61 -2.07
N TRP A 40 -1.54 16.77 -1.42
CA TRP A 40 -1.06 18.04 -1.95
C TRP A 40 0.45 18.01 -2.14
N MET A 41 1.21 17.56 -1.13
CA MET A 41 2.67 17.39 -1.22
C MET A 41 3.07 16.41 -2.32
N SER A 42 2.34 15.30 -2.50
CA SER A 42 2.61 14.32 -3.56
C SER A 42 2.46 14.92 -4.94
N ASN A 43 1.41 15.71 -5.17
CA ASN A 43 1.19 16.41 -6.43
C ASN A 43 2.25 17.49 -6.67
N ALA A 44 2.64 18.25 -5.64
CA ALA A 44 3.71 19.23 -5.73
C ALA A 44 5.06 18.58 -6.10
N LEU A 45 5.38 17.43 -5.48
CA LEU A 45 6.58 16.64 -5.79
C LEU A 45 6.56 16.11 -7.23
N ARG A 46 5.45 15.53 -7.65
CA ARG A 46 5.25 15.04 -9.03
C ARG A 46 5.47 16.15 -10.06
N ASN A 47 4.98 17.36 -9.76
CA ASN A 47 5.08 18.51 -10.66
C ASN A 47 6.44 19.23 -10.59
N GLY A 48 7.40 18.72 -9.81
CA GLY A 48 8.75 19.27 -9.70
C GLY A 48 8.90 20.52 -8.82
N VAL A 49 7.81 20.97 -8.17
CA VAL A 49 7.73 22.27 -7.47
C VAL A 49 8.65 22.35 -6.23
N LEU A 50 9.00 21.21 -5.63
CA LEU A 50 9.75 21.19 -4.36
C LEU A 50 11.28 21.08 -4.53
N PHE A 51 11.77 20.73 -5.73
CA PHE A 51 13.20 20.46 -5.94
C PHE A 51 14.03 21.69 -6.34
N SER A 52 13.45 22.64 -7.08
CA SER A 52 14.19 23.80 -7.58
C SER A 52 14.40 24.91 -6.54
N GLU A 53 13.56 24.97 -5.50
CA GLU A 53 13.53 26.13 -4.58
C GLU A 53 13.78 25.79 -3.10
N ASN A 54 13.75 24.51 -2.70
CA ASN A 54 13.80 24.11 -1.28
C ASN A 54 14.73 22.92 -1.01
N THR A 55 16.04 23.14 -1.10
CA THR A 55 17.09 22.14 -0.87
C THR A 55 17.12 21.55 0.55
N TRP A 56 16.57 22.27 1.54
CA TRP A 56 16.46 21.85 2.94
C TRP A 56 15.38 20.77 3.19
N LEU A 57 14.49 20.54 2.21
CA LEU A 57 13.57 19.40 2.19
C LEU A 57 14.27 18.07 1.83
N ILE A 58 15.53 18.09 1.37
CA ILE A 58 16.27 16.90 0.95
C ILE A 58 17.34 16.52 1.99
N HIS A 59 17.11 16.86 3.26
CA HIS A 59 17.87 16.21 4.31
C HIS A 59 17.30 14.79 4.52
N PRO A 60 18.13 13.74 4.73
CA PRO A 60 17.62 12.40 5.02
C PRO A 60 16.63 12.36 6.20
N ALA A 61 16.76 13.28 7.15
CA ALA A 61 15.82 13.41 8.27
C ALA A 61 14.43 13.91 7.86
N SER A 62 14.29 14.61 6.73
CA SER A 62 12.99 15.07 6.20
C SER A 62 12.10 13.90 5.80
N TYR A 63 12.68 12.77 5.36
CA TYR A 63 11.93 11.54 5.03
C TYR A 63 11.06 11.06 6.20
N PHE A 64 11.52 11.33 7.42
CA PHE A 64 10.87 10.91 8.66
C PHE A 64 10.12 12.04 9.37
N GLY A 65 10.12 13.27 8.82
CA GLY A 65 9.39 14.39 9.41
C GLY A 65 10.08 14.99 10.64
N TYR A 66 11.41 14.93 10.71
CA TYR A 66 12.16 15.53 11.80
C TYR A 66 12.34 17.04 11.60
N TYR A 67 11.88 17.83 12.56
CA TYR A 67 12.18 19.25 12.66
C TYR A 67 13.70 19.48 12.86
N PRO A 68 14.32 20.53 12.28
CA PRO A 68 13.74 21.59 11.46
C PRO A 68 13.59 21.25 9.96
N PHE A 69 13.92 20.03 9.57
CA PHE A 69 14.04 19.64 8.16
C PHE A 69 12.69 19.36 7.48
N SER A 70 11.70 18.86 8.23
CA SER A 70 10.32 18.77 7.77
C SER A 70 9.35 18.68 8.95
N HIS A 71 8.15 19.23 8.78
CA HIS A 71 7.03 19.14 9.72
C HIS A 71 6.13 17.92 9.45
N VAL A 72 6.26 17.31 8.26
CA VAL A 72 5.52 16.12 7.83
C VAL A 72 6.51 15.15 7.17
N PRO A 73 6.43 13.83 7.43
CA PRO A 73 7.31 12.86 6.76
C PRO A 73 7.11 12.90 5.24
N ILE A 74 8.13 13.37 4.52
CA ILE A 74 8.05 13.53 3.05
C ILE A 74 8.19 12.19 2.31
N GLY A 75 8.62 11.12 3.01
CA GLY A 75 8.82 9.81 2.39
C GLY A 75 7.54 9.25 1.76
N ILE A 76 6.39 9.44 2.41
CA ILE A 76 5.09 9.00 1.89
C ILE A 76 4.73 9.79 0.61
N PRO A 77 4.77 11.14 0.60
CA PRO A 77 4.57 11.92 -0.61
C PRO A 77 5.53 11.60 -1.76
N ILE A 78 6.81 11.35 -1.49
CA ILE A 78 7.80 10.98 -2.52
C ILE A 78 7.44 9.63 -3.14
N PHE A 79 7.14 8.64 -2.31
CA PHE A 79 6.72 7.32 -2.78
C PHE A 79 5.45 7.41 -3.63
N LEU A 80 4.47 8.18 -3.17
CA LEU A 80 3.20 8.34 -3.87
C LEU A 80 3.38 9.12 -5.18
N ALA A 81 4.20 10.17 -5.21
CA ALA A 81 4.55 10.89 -6.43
C ALA A 81 5.22 9.97 -7.47
N LEU A 82 6.15 9.11 -7.05
CA LEU A 82 6.76 8.09 -7.90
C LEU A 82 5.70 7.13 -8.44
N LEU A 83 4.82 6.61 -7.58
CA LEU A 83 3.79 5.66 -7.97
C LEU A 83 2.80 6.27 -8.97
N ILE A 84 2.35 7.51 -8.75
CA ILE A 84 1.51 8.24 -9.72
C ILE A 84 2.26 8.40 -11.04
N SER A 85 3.54 8.77 -10.99
CA SER A 85 4.33 8.98 -12.21
C SER A 85 4.46 7.70 -13.04
N LEU A 86 4.62 6.54 -12.37
CA LEU A 86 4.64 5.23 -13.02
C LEU A 86 3.27 4.85 -13.60
N LEU A 87 2.19 5.13 -12.88
CA LEU A 87 0.82 4.79 -13.30
C LEU A 87 0.21 5.79 -14.28
N ASN A 88 0.82 6.96 -14.46
CA ASN A 88 0.36 7.99 -15.39
C ASN A 88 0.35 7.50 -16.85
N ILE A 89 1.11 6.44 -17.18
CA ILE A 89 1.07 5.75 -18.47
C ILE A 89 -0.35 5.23 -18.78
N PHE A 90 -1.13 4.89 -17.75
CA PHE A 90 -2.50 4.40 -17.85
C PHE A 90 -3.55 5.50 -17.59
N SER A 91 -3.15 6.78 -17.55
CA SER A 91 -4.01 7.91 -17.17
C SER A 91 -4.62 7.80 -15.75
N PHE A 92 -3.93 7.07 -14.86
CA PHE A 92 -4.34 6.88 -13.48
C PHE A 92 -3.84 8.01 -12.57
N GLY A 93 -4.68 8.41 -11.61
CA GLY A 93 -4.41 9.47 -10.65
C GLY A 93 -3.89 8.95 -9.31
N ILE A 94 -3.83 9.87 -8.34
CA ILE A 94 -3.37 9.58 -6.96
C ILE A 94 -4.21 8.52 -6.28
N THR A 95 -5.51 8.57 -6.54
CA THR A 95 -6.48 7.67 -5.97
C THR A 95 -6.17 6.26 -6.46
N GLU A 96 -6.00 6.05 -7.76
CA GLU A 96 -5.76 4.73 -8.37
C GLU A 96 -4.40 4.18 -7.94
N ALA A 97 -3.42 5.07 -7.79
CA ALA A 97 -2.13 4.74 -7.21
C ALA A 97 -2.24 4.17 -5.79
N ILE A 98 -3.02 4.82 -4.91
CA ILE A 98 -3.28 4.31 -3.55
C ILE A 98 -3.95 2.93 -3.59
N LEU A 99 -4.94 2.73 -4.47
CA LEU A 99 -5.62 1.43 -4.59
C LEU A 99 -4.67 0.33 -5.09
N ALA A 100 -3.88 0.61 -6.12
CA ALA A 100 -2.89 -0.33 -6.67
C ALA A 100 -1.84 -0.71 -5.61
N PHE A 101 -1.38 0.27 -4.83
CA PHE A 101 -0.45 0.02 -3.73
C PHE A 101 -1.09 -0.83 -2.63
N ASN A 102 -2.35 -0.56 -2.28
CA ASN A 102 -3.07 -1.35 -1.28
C ASN A 102 -3.23 -2.82 -1.71
N ILE A 103 -3.57 -3.07 -2.98
CA ILE A 103 -3.64 -4.43 -3.53
C ILE A 103 -2.29 -5.13 -3.44
N LEU A 104 -1.20 -4.44 -3.78
CA LEU A 104 0.15 -4.97 -3.68
C LEU A 104 0.53 -5.30 -2.23
N LEU A 105 0.17 -4.43 -1.27
CA LEU A 105 0.37 -4.69 0.16
C LEU A 105 -0.41 -5.93 0.63
N ILE A 106 -1.68 -6.09 0.24
CA ILE A 106 -2.48 -7.28 0.56
C ILE A 106 -1.77 -8.56 0.10
N ILE A 107 -1.24 -8.58 -1.12
CA ILE A 107 -0.51 -9.74 -1.66
C ILE A 107 0.76 -10.03 -0.86
N ILE A 108 1.52 -8.99 -0.48
CA ILE A 108 2.73 -9.13 0.33
C ILE A 108 2.39 -9.64 1.73
N ILE A 109 1.38 -9.07 2.37
CA ILE A 109 0.91 -9.47 3.72
C ILE A 109 0.43 -10.91 3.69
N TYR A 110 -0.33 -11.32 2.68
CA TYR A 110 -0.74 -12.72 2.49
C TYR A 110 0.46 -13.65 2.40
N LYS A 111 1.45 -13.33 1.56
CA LYS A 111 2.63 -14.19 1.38
C LYS A 111 3.44 -14.29 2.67
N SER A 112 3.66 -13.16 3.34
CA SER A 112 4.42 -13.08 4.59
C SER A 112 3.72 -13.81 5.74
N SER A 113 2.42 -13.57 5.94
CA SER A 113 1.61 -14.25 6.95
C SER A 113 1.50 -15.75 6.70
N ARG A 114 1.36 -16.19 5.44
CA ARG A 114 1.34 -17.62 5.11
C ARG A 114 2.67 -18.30 5.40
N ASN A 115 3.78 -17.65 5.07
CA ASN A 115 5.12 -18.14 5.40
C ASN A 115 5.34 -18.25 6.90
N LEU A 116 4.89 -17.25 7.67
CA LEU A 116 5.00 -17.24 9.12
C LEU A 116 4.08 -18.30 9.75
N GLY A 117 2.82 -18.39 9.32
CA GLY A 117 1.87 -19.39 9.78
C GLY A 117 2.36 -20.82 9.55
N ASN A 118 2.98 -21.10 8.40
CA ASN A 118 3.62 -22.39 8.11
C ASN A 118 4.76 -22.76 9.07
N ARG A 119 5.39 -21.78 9.71
CA ARG A 119 6.44 -22.01 10.72
C ARG A 119 5.88 -22.13 12.14
N LEU A 120 4.74 -21.51 12.41
CA LEU A 120 4.16 -21.43 13.75
C LEU A 120 3.17 -22.56 14.05
N PHE A 121 2.46 -23.06 13.04
CA PHE A 121 1.37 -24.01 13.24
C PHE A 121 1.49 -25.22 12.31
N GLU A 122 1.34 -26.41 12.88
CA GLU A 122 1.33 -27.67 12.11
C GLU A 122 -0.02 -27.87 11.41
N GLU A 123 -1.12 -27.48 12.05
CA GLU A 123 -2.48 -27.65 11.51
C GLU A 123 -2.80 -26.61 10.44
N GLU A 124 -3.38 -27.05 9.32
CA GLU A 124 -3.74 -26.15 8.20
C GLU A 124 -4.85 -25.15 8.59
N TRP A 125 -5.77 -25.53 9.48
CA TRP A 125 -6.84 -24.65 9.95
C TRP A 125 -6.31 -23.50 10.80
N SER A 126 -5.43 -23.80 11.75
CA SER A 126 -4.76 -22.80 12.58
C SER A 126 -3.95 -21.80 11.75
N ARG A 127 -3.28 -22.29 10.69
CA ARG A 127 -2.61 -21.43 9.70
C ARG A 127 -3.58 -20.54 8.94
N PHE A 128 -4.74 -21.07 8.56
CA PHE A 128 -5.74 -20.30 7.83
C PHE A 128 -6.31 -19.18 8.69
N VAL A 129 -6.71 -19.49 9.93
CA VAL A 129 -7.22 -18.50 10.89
C VAL A 129 -6.19 -17.40 11.16
N PHE A 130 -4.92 -17.78 11.34
CA PHE A 130 -3.82 -16.81 11.51
C PHE A 130 -3.68 -15.87 10.31
N VAL A 131 -3.66 -16.39 9.09
CA VAL A 131 -3.56 -15.58 7.88
C VAL A 131 -4.79 -14.68 7.72
N ALA A 132 -6.00 -15.21 7.97
CA ALA A 132 -7.23 -14.44 7.89
C ALA A 132 -7.26 -13.27 8.86
N ALA A 133 -6.82 -13.46 10.11
CA ALA A 133 -6.77 -12.41 11.11
C ALA A 133 -5.77 -11.28 10.81
N ILE A 134 -4.76 -11.55 9.97
CA ILE A 134 -3.77 -10.54 9.56
C ILE A 134 -4.21 -9.82 8.28
N LEU A 135 -4.92 -10.52 7.39
CA LEU A 135 -5.26 -10.02 6.06
C LEU A 135 -6.55 -9.19 6.02
N LEU A 136 -7.51 -9.50 6.89
CA LEU A 136 -8.82 -8.85 6.99
C LEU A 136 -8.87 -7.93 8.21
#